data_AF-A0A8T5PXS4-F1
#
_entry.id   AF-A0A8T5PXS4-F1
#
_cell.length_a   1.000
_cell.length_b   1.000
_cell.length_c   1.000
_cell.angle_alpha   90.00
_cell.angle_beta   90.00
_cell.angle_gamma   90.00
#
_symmetry.space_group_name_H-M   'P 1'
#
loop_
_entity.id
_entity.type
_entity.pdbx_description
1 polymer ?
#
loop_
_entity_poly.entity_id
_entity_poly.type
_entity_poly.pdbx_seq_one_letter_code
_entity_poly.pdbx_strand_id
1 'polypeptide(L)'
;MKRVLFLTSKNFSRWGASVIPQLQAAFADYEIMHAVEPEINPETLSADLVFMYDKIDGENRDISTALLERRIPLVMLCLGSLTSMEVINDYLQRGVTAYMEVSFVPRPYVDYITDILGFPQ
;
A
#
# COMPACT_ATOMS: atom_id res chain seq x y z
N MET A 1 -7.12 -17.90 3.60
CA MET A 1 -6.62 -17.31 2.35
C MET A 1 -6.03 -15.95 2.70
N LYS A 2 -4.81 -15.66 2.24
CA LYS A 2 -4.19 -14.35 2.52
C LYS A 2 -4.79 -13.28 1.60
N ARG A 3 -4.99 -12.07 2.12
CA ARG A 3 -5.66 -10.96 1.45
C ARG A 3 -4.71 -9.80 1.26
N VAL A 4 -4.63 -9.29 0.03
CA VAL A 4 -3.88 -8.09 -0.31
C VAL A 4 -4.89 -7.02 -0.70
N LEU A 5 -4.82 -5.87 -0.04
CA LEU A 5 -5.60 -4.69 -0.41
C LEU A 5 -4.75 -3.76 -1.26
N PHE A 6 -5.23 -3.43 -2.45
CA PHE A 6 -4.72 -2.32 -3.24
C PHE A 6 -5.57 -1.08 -2.97
N LEU A 7 -4.96 -0.06 -2.37
CA LEU A 7 -5.57 1.21 -2.01
C LEU A 7 -5.08 2.31 -2.97
N THR A 8 -6.02 2.94 -3.66
CA THR A 8 -5.73 4.04 -4.60
C THR A 8 -6.66 5.21 -4.36
N SER A 9 -6.20 6.44 -4.55
CA SER A 9 -7.11 7.58 -4.63
C SER A 9 -7.82 7.68 -5.98
N LYS A 10 -8.93 8.44 -6.01
CA LYS A 10 -9.70 8.71 -7.24
C LYS A 10 -8.83 9.24 -8.38
N ASN A 11 -7.82 10.06 -8.04
CA ASN A 11 -6.90 10.69 -9.00
C ASN A 11 -5.88 9.72 -9.61
N PHE A 12 -5.62 8.59 -8.95
CA PHE A 12 -4.66 7.57 -9.41
C PHE A 12 -5.32 6.27 -9.92
N SER A 13 -6.63 6.27 -10.08
CA SER A 13 -7.43 5.15 -10.60
C SER A 13 -6.95 4.61 -11.96
N ARG A 14 -6.44 5.46 -12.86
CA ARG A 14 -5.84 5.03 -14.15
C ARG A 14 -4.59 4.18 -13.98
N TRP A 15 -3.83 4.40 -12.90
CA TRP A 15 -2.62 3.66 -12.61
C TRP A 15 -2.94 2.31 -11.97
N GLY A 16 -3.89 2.29 -11.02
CA GLY A 16 -4.39 1.04 -10.44
C GLY A 16 -4.89 0.05 -11.48
N ALA A 17 -5.59 0.54 -12.52
CA ALA A 17 -6.02 -0.30 -13.64
C ALA A 17 -4.88 -1.03 -14.38
N SER A 18 -3.66 -0.49 -14.37
CA SER A 18 -2.48 -1.09 -15.03
C SER A 18 -1.68 -2.03 -14.14
N VAL A 19 -1.76 -1.87 -12.81
CA VAL A 19 -0.95 -2.61 -11.83
C VAL A 19 -1.72 -3.78 -11.21
N ILE A 20 -3.04 -3.66 -11.04
CA ILE A 20 -3.87 -4.74 -10.49
C ILE A 20 -3.68 -6.07 -11.24
N PRO A 21 -3.68 -6.13 -12.59
CA PRO A 21 -3.47 -7.40 -13.28
C PRO A 21 -2.09 -8.02 -13.01
N GLN A 22 -1.07 -7.18 -12.85
CA GLN A 22 0.30 -7.62 -12.56
C GLN A 22 0.42 -8.16 -11.13
N LEU A 23 -0.25 -7.51 -10.17
CA LEU A 23 -0.34 -8.00 -8.80
C LEU A 23 -1.16 -9.29 -8.72
N GLN A 24 -2.28 -9.39 -9.41
CA GLN A 24 -3.06 -10.63 -9.48
C GLN A 24 -2.25 -11.80 -10.04
N ALA A 25 -1.38 -11.55 -11.02
CA ALA A 25 -0.46 -12.56 -11.53
C ALA A 25 0.64 -12.93 -10.52
N ALA A 26 1.24 -11.95 -9.83
CA ALA A 26 2.31 -12.18 -8.86
C ALA A 26 1.81 -12.81 -7.54
N PHE A 27 0.55 -12.58 -7.21
CA PHE A 27 -0.09 -13.02 -5.97
C PHE A 27 -1.26 -13.96 -6.26
N ALA A 28 -1.06 -14.95 -7.14
CA ALA A 28 -2.11 -15.88 -7.58
C ALA A 28 -2.77 -16.66 -6.42
N ASP A 29 -2.06 -16.87 -5.31
CA ASP A 29 -2.56 -17.54 -4.09
C ASP A 29 -3.24 -16.60 -3.09
N TYR A 30 -3.32 -15.31 -3.40
CA TYR A 30 -3.91 -14.29 -2.55
C TYR A 30 -5.22 -13.80 -3.15
N GLU A 31 -6.13 -13.44 -2.27
CA GLU A 31 -7.30 -12.67 -2.65
C GLU A 31 -6.88 -11.20 -2.81
N ILE A 32 -6.89 -10.70 -4.05
CA ILE A 32 -6.61 -9.30 -4.35
C ILE A 32 -7.91 -8.50 -4.25
N MET A 33 -7.98 -7.61 -3.27
CA MET A 33 -9.04 -6.62 -3.13
C MET A 33 -8.57 -5.28 -3.67
N HIS A 34 -9.40 -4.58 -4.42
CA HIS A 34 -9.12 -3.20 -4.85
C HIS A 34 -10.15 -2.28 -4.23
N ALA A 35 -9.68 -1.20 -3.61
CA ALA A 35 -10.53 -0.17 -3.04
C ALA A 35 -10.04 1.22 -3.48
N VAL A 36 -11.00 2.10 -3.75
CA VAL A 36 -10.74 3.48 -4.18
C VAL A 36 -11.22 4.43 -3.09
N GLU A 37 -10.33 5.32 -2.64
CA GLU A 37 -10.66 6.35 -1.64
C GLU A 37 -11.69 7.36 -2.18
N PRO A 38 -12.42 8.11 -1.33
CA PRO A 38 -12.44 8.05 0.13
C PRO A 38 -13.49 7.05 0.67
N GLU A 39 -14.04 6.17 -0.16
CA GLU A 39 -15.25 5.37 0.15
C GLU A 39 -14.96 4.15 1.05
N ILE A 40 -13.87 4.21 1.82
CA ILE A 40 -13.35 3.04 2.53
C ILE A 40 -13.41 3.30 4.02
N ASN A 41 -14.09 2.39 4.73
CA ASN A 41 -14.02 2.35 6.18
C ASN A 41 -12.80 1.51 6.60
N PRO A 42 -11.74 2.12 7.16
CA PRO A 42 -10.56 1.37 7.59
C PRO A 42 -10.84 0.34 8.68
N GLU A 43 -11.92 0.46 9.45
CA GLU A 43 -12.28 -0.50 10.49
C GLU A 43 -12.83 -1.82 9.93
N THR A 44 -13.46 -1.77 8.74
CA THR A 44 -14.04 -2.95 8.09
C THR A 44 -13.08 -3.63 7.14
N LEU A 45 -11.95 -2.98 6.80
CA LEU A 45 -10.91 -3.58 5.98
C LEU A 45 -10.31 -4.81 6.67
N SER A 46 -10.14 -5.89 5.94
CA SER A 46 -9.50 -7.09 6.45
C SER A 46 -8.51 -7.57 5.40
N ALA A 47 -7.25 -7.18 5.59
CA ALA A 47 -6.14 -7.47 4.70
C ALA A 47 -4.91 -7.86 5.52
N ASP A 48 -4.09 -8.75 4.96
CA ASP A 48 -2.81 -9.17 5.53
C ASP A 48 -1.66 -8.28 5.04
N LEU A 49 -1.90 -7.51 3.97
CA LEU A 49 -0.96 -6.58 3.35
C LEU A 49 -1.75 -5.49 2.63
N VAL A 50 -1.29 -4.24 2.74
CA VAL A 50 -1.83 -3.13 1.96
C VAL A 50 -0.76 -2.57 1.05
N PHE A 51 -1.09 -2.41 -0.23
CA PHE A 51 -0.35 -1.58 -1.16
C PHE A 51 -1.09 -0.26 -1.32
N MET A 52 -0.41 0.85 -1.08
CA MET A 52 -0.98 2.18 -1.22
C MET A 52 -0.17 2.99 -2.22
N TYR A 53 -0.83 3.49 -3.24
CA TYR A 53 -0.24 4.40 -4.21
C TYR A 53 -0.79 5.81 -4.01
N ASP A 54 -0.44 6.41 -2.88
CA ASP A 54 -0.70 7.82 -2.61
C ASP A 54 0.17 8.35 -1.46
N LYS A 55 0.08 9.65 -1.21
CA LYS A 55 0.69 10.31 -0.06
C LYS A 55 -0.21 10.15 1.17
N ILE A 56 0.43 10.05 2.34
CA ILE A 56 -0.22 10.25 3.65
C ILE A 56 -0.33 11.76 3.88
N ASP A 57 -1.26 12.41 3.19
CA ASP A 57 -1.65 13.80 3.41
C ASP A 57 -3.16 13.96 3.22
N GLY A 58 -3.69 15.11 3.65
CA GLY A 58 -5.11 15.46 3.47
C GLY A 58 -6.08 14.34 3.85
N GLU A 59 -6.94 13.96 2.89
CA GLU A 59 -8.00 12.96 3.05
C GLU A 59 -7.48 11.52 3.22
N ASN A 60 -6.24 11.25 2.84
CA ASN A 60 -5.66 9.89 2.89
C ASN A 60 -5.00 9.59 4.24
N ARG A 61 -4.72 10.64 5.03
CA ARG A 61 -4.04 10.48 6.32
C ARG A 61 -4.80 9.55 7.26
N ASP A 62 -6.11 9.68 7.32
CA ASP A 62 -6.93 8.94 8.30
C ASP A 62 -6.96 7.44 7.99
N ILE A 63 -7.11 7.06 6.72
CA ILE A 63 -7.09 5.65 6.31
C ILE A 63 -5.70 5.03 6.46
N SER A 64 -4.63 5.71 6.04
CA SER A 64 -3.26 5.20 6.22
C SER A 64 -2.91 5.04 7.69
N THR A 65 -3.30 6.01 8.53
CA THR A 65 -3.04 5.97 9.97
C THR A 65 -3.81 4.83 10.62
N ALA A 66 -5.10 4.67 10.32
CA ALA A 66 -5.90 3.57 10.85
C ALA A 66 -5.38 2.19 10.44
N LEU A 67 -4.87 2.04 9.21
CA LEU A 67 -4.22 0.80 8.76
C LEU A 67 -2.93 0.50 9.54
N LEU A 68 -2.11 1.53 9.79
CA LEU A 68 -0.88 1.42 10.58
C LEU A 68 -1.16 1.10 12.05
N GLU A 69 -2.18 1.72 12.65
CA GLU A 69 -2.60 1.44 14.04
C GLU A 69 -3.04 -0.01 14.24
N ARG A 70 -3.63 -0.60 13.20
CA ARG A 70 -4.03 -2.02 13.18
C ARG A 70 -2.84 -2.97 12.93
N ARG A 71 -1.63 -2.44 12.81
CA ARG A 71 -0.38 -3.16 12.54
C ARG A 71 -0.43 -4.01 11.26
N ILE A 72 -1.24 -3.60 10.29
CA ILE A 72 -1.27 -4.25 8.99
C ILE A 72 -0.02 -3.78 8.22
N PRO A 73 0.79 -4.70 7.67
CA PRO A 73 1.92 -4.33 6.84
C PRO A 73 1.47 -3.42 5.68
N LEU A 74 2.12 -2.26 5.56
CA LEU A 74 1.82 -1.27 4.54
C LEU A 74 3.02 -1.10 3.61
N VAL A 75 2.81 -1.27 2.31
CA VAL A 75 3.76 -0.92 1.25
C VAL A 75 3.23 0.33 0.56
N MET A 76 3.90 1.45 0.81
CA MET A 76 3.53 2.74 0.25
C MET A 76 4.46 3.12 -0.89
N LEU A 77 3.87 3.46 -2.02
CA LEU A 77 4.53 3.98 -3.20
C LEU A 77 4.11 5.45 -3.35
N CYS A 78 4.89 6.35 -2.76
CA CYS A 78 4.55 7.77 -2.73
C CYS A 78 5.65 8.63 -3.40
N LEU A 79 5.23 9.61 -4.19
CA LEU A 79 6.15 10.62 -4.74
C LEU A 79 6.52 11.64 -3.66
N GLY A 80 7.67 11.43 -2.99
CA GLY A 80 8.43 12.47 -2.31
C GLY A 80 7.67 13.33 -1.29
N SER A 81 6.94 12.72 -0.35
CA SER A 81 6.22 13.45 0.71
C SER A 81 6.93 13.35 2.06
N LEU A 82 7.55 14.45 2.52
CA LEU A 82 8.18 14.54 3.85
C LEU A 82 7.21 14.15 4.97
N THR A 83 5.96 14.61 4.91
CA THR A 83 4.92 14.28 5.89
C THR A 83 4.64 12.78 5.93
N SER A 84 4.60 12.11 4.78
CA SER A 84 4.42 10.66 4.74
C SER A 84 5.61 9.92 5.33
N MET A 85 6.84 10.43 5.13
CA MET A 85 8.03 9.86 5.75
C MET A 85 8.00 9.97 7.27
N GLU A 86 7.61 11.13 7.80
CA GLU A 86 7.51 11.37 9.24
C GLU A 86 6.51 10.42 9.91
N VAL A 87 5.31 10.28 9.33
CA VAL A 87 4.28 9.36 9.85
C VAL A 87 4.78 7.91 9.83
N ILE A 88 5.34 7.45 8.71
CA ILE A 88 5.87 6.08 8.62
C ILE A 88 6.98 5.85 9.65
N ASN A 89 7.88 6.81 9.83
CA ASN A 89 8.99 6.69 10.78
C ASN A 89 8.50 6.59 12.23
N ASP A 90 7.46 7.34 12.62
CA ASP A 90 6.82 7.19 13.95
C ASP A 90 6.28 5.77 14.17
N TYR A 91 5.58 5.22 13.18
CA TYR A 91 5.01 3.88 13.27
C TYR A 91 6.07 2.76 13.24
N LEU A 92 7.15 2.95 12.48
CA LEU A 92 8.31 2.06 12.50
C LEU A 92 8.94 2.00 13.90
N GLN A 93 9.12 3.15 14.56
CA GLN A 93 9.63 3.21 15.94
C GLN A 93 8.70 2.51 16.95
N ARG A 94 7.41 2.39 16.63
CA ARG A 94 6.40 1.68 17.42
C ARG A 94 6.29 0.18 17.08
N GLY A 95 7.16 -0.32 16.20
CA GLY A 95 7.23 -1.74 15.82
C GLY A 95 6.21 -2.19 14.77
N VAL A 96 5.62 -1.25 14.02
CA VAL A 96 4.76 -1.56 12.87
C VAL A 96 5.63 -1.79 11.65
N THR A 97 5.38 -2.87 10.91
CA THR A 97 6.06 -3.12 9.63
C THR A 97 5.47 -2.21 8.57
N ALA A 98 6.21 -1.18 8.17
CA ALA A 98 5.84 -0.31 7.08
C ALA A 98 7.01 -0.15 6.11
N TYR A 99 6.70 -0.15 4.83
CA TYR A 99 7.65 0.04 3.76
C TYR A 99 7.23 1.26 2.95
N MET A 100 8.17 2.14 2.65
CA MET A 100 7.92 3.33 1.84
C MET A 100 9.01 3.42 0.77
N GLU A 101 8.60 3.41 -0.49
CA GLU A 101 9.46 3.78 -1.60
C GLU A 101 9.18 5.23 -1.99
N VAL A 102 10.25 6.03 -2.02
CA VAL A 102 10.26 7.37 -2.60
C VAL A 102 10.93 7.26 -3.98
N SER A 103 10.16 6.85 -5.00
CA SER A 103 10.71 6.64 -6.34
C SER A 103 10.24 7.73 -7.30
N PHE A 104 11.19 8.43 -7.93
CA PHE A 104 10.94 9.35 -9.04
C PHE A 104 11.00 8.64 -10.41
N VAL A 105 11.23 7.32 -10.44
CA VAL A 105 11.51 6.56 -11.67
C VAL A 105 10.72 5.24 -11.69
N PRO A 106 10.03 4.88 -12.78
CA PRO A 106 9.30 3.63 -12.90
C PRO A 106 10.28 2.48 -13.15
N ARG A 107 10.57 1.66 -12.13
CA ARG A 107 11.03 0.27 -12.35
C ARG A 107 9.82 -0.64 -12.58
N PRO A 108 9.96 -1.83 -13.17
CA PRO A 108 8.90 -2.84 -13.16
C PRO A 108 8.60 -3.22 -11.70
N TYR A 109 7.50 -2.68 -11.15
CA TYR A 109 7.21 -2.69 -9.72
C TYR A 109 6.95 -4.09 -9.14
N VAL A 110 6.63 -5.07 -9.99
CA VAL A 110 6.38 -6.46 -9.58
C VAL A 110 7.63 -7.06 -8.96
N ASP A 111 8.76 -7.01 -9.67
CA ASP A 111 10.03 -7.59 -9.23
C ASP A 111 10.47 -7.03 -7.87
N TYR A 112 10.23 -5.73 -7.68
CA TYR A 112 10.55 -5.01 -6.46
C TYR A 112 9.69 -5.40 -5.26
N ILE A 113 8.37 -5.53 -5.47
CA ILE A 113 7.42 -5.96 -4.44
C ILE A 113 7.74 -7.39 -3.98
N THR A 114 8.05 -8.29 -4.92
CA THR A 114 8.48 -9.65 -4.61
C THR A 114 9.80 -9.69 -3.84
N ASP A 115 10.79 -8.87 -4.22
CA ASP A 115 12.10 -8.80 -3.57
C ASP A 115 12.03 -8.28 -2.12
N ILE A 116 11.21 -7.26 -1.85
CA ILE A 116 11.06 -6.68 -0.50
C ILE A 116 10.29 -7.59 0.45
N LEU A 117 9.27 -8.26 -0.06
CA LEU A 117 8.40 -9.11 0.77
C LEU A 117 8.97 -10.52 0.98
N GLY A 118 10.12 -10.83 0.37
CA GLY A 118 10.81 -12.11 0.56
C GLY A 118 9.99 -13.32 0.09
N PHE A 119 9.10 -13.13 -0.89
CA PHE A 119 8.32 -14.24 -1.43
C PHE A 119 9.20 -15.08 -2.37
N PRO A 120 9.31 -16.40 -2.17
CA PRO A 120 10.04 -17.26 -3.10
C PRO A 120 9.33 -17.27 -4.46
N GLN A 121 10.14 -17.22 -5.53
CA GLN A 121 9.67 -17.40 -6.91
C GLN A 121 9.09 -18.80 -7.15
#